data_AF-A0A5E9AYS3-F1
#
_entry.id   AF-A0A5E9AYS3-F1
#
_cell.length_a   1.000
_cell.length_b   1.000
_cell.length_c   1.000
_cell.angle_alpha   90.00
_cell.angle_beta   90.00
_cell.angle_gamma   90.00
#
_symmetry.space_group_name_H-M   'P 1'
#
loop_
_entity.id
_entity.type
_entity.pdbx_description
1 polymer ?
#
loop_
_entity_poly.entity_id
_entity_poly.type
_entity_poly.pdbx_seq_one_letter_code
_entity_poly.pdbx_strand_id
1 'polypeptide(L)'
;RLQRAIHLRFSLPAELAVSLRKNIKRADQIAAYFEATLLAGFSTAEATEYFGRPRGFSADRFDFTPKSVTWAQTAFLKRFKTLEARRQSSFVANSAI
;
A
#
# COMPACT_ATOMS: atom_id res chain seq x y z
N ARG A 1 13.99 6.18 -11.68
CA ARG A 1 14.56 5.08 -12.51
C ARG A 1 14.10 3.70 -12.02
N LEU A 2 14.24 3.36 -10.72
CA LEU A 2 13.82 2.05 -10.19
C LEU A 2 12.32 1.76 -10.30
N GLN A 3 11.45 2.69 -9.86
CA GLN A 3 9.98 2.50 -9.94
C GLN A 3 9.51 2.13 -11.35
N ARG A 4 10.01 2.84 -12.36
CA ARG A 4 9.72 2.58 -13.78
C ARG A 4 10.10 1.16 -14.18
N ALA A 5 11.31 0.71 -13.83
CA ALA A 5 11.78 -0.64 -14.13
C ALA A 5 10.92 -1.72 -13.45
N ILE A 6 10.53 -1.49 -12.19
CA ILE A 6 9.64 -2.39 -11.44
C ILE A 6 8.27 -2.48 -12.13
N HIS A 7 7.67 -1.35 -12.51
CA HIS A 7 6.36 -1.37 -13.18
C HIS A 7 6.41 -2.13 -14.49
N LEU A 8 7.41 -1.86 -15.33
CA LEU A 8 7.58 -2.53 -16.61
C LEU A 8 7.82 -4.04 -16.45
N ARG A 9 8.58 -4.46 -15.42
CA ARG A 9 8.81 -5.87 -15.10
C ARG A 9 7.51 -6.65 -14.83
N PHE A 10 6.47 -5.97 -14.35
CA PHE A 10 5.15 -6.55 -14.07
C PHE A 10 4.07 -6.11 -15.06
N SER A 11 4.47 -5.61 -16.23
CA SER A 11 3.56 -5.17 -17.30
C SER A 11 2.56 -4.10 -16.86
N LEU A 12 2.96 -3.24 -15.93
CA LEU A 12 2.20 -2.08 -15.48
C LEU A 12 2.65 -0.82 -16.26
N PRO A 13 1.80 0.23 -16.32
CA PRO A 13 2.21 1.51 -16.87
C PRO A 13 3.48 2.05 -16.21
N ALA A 14 4.45 2.42 -17.04
CA ALA A 14 5.74 2.95 -16.60
C ALA A 14 5.58 4.16 -15.67
N GLU A 15 4.60 5.01 -15.95
CA GLU A 15 4.21 6.17 -15.15
C GLU A 15 2.80 5.99 -14.61
N LEU A 16 2.59 6.37 -13.34
CA LEU A 16 1.27 6.36 -12.72
C LEU A 16 0.49 7.60 -13.11
N ALA A 17 -0.81 7.41 -13.38
CA ALA A 17 -1.76 8.51 -13.45
C ALA A 17 -1.72 9.34 -12.17
N VAL A 18 -1.89 10.67 -12.30
CA VAL A 18 -1.78 11.61 -11.18
C VAL A 18 -2.77 11.28 -10.06
N SER A 19 -4.01 10.91 -10.40
CA SER A 19 -5.04 10.50 -9.45
C SER A 19 -4.64 9.25 -8.65
N LEU A 20 -4.13 8.22 -9.32
CA LEU A 20 -3.66 6.99 -8.68
C LEU A 20 -2.48 7.27 -7.74
N ARG A 21 -1.54 8.12 -8.17
CA ARG A 21 -0.40 8.53 -7.33
C ARG A 21 -0.86 9.25 -6.07
N LYS A 22 -1.86 10.13 -6.16
CA LYS A 22 -2.48 10.81 -5.01
C LYS A 22 -3.13 9.80 -4.05
N ASN A 23 -3.83 8.79 -4.58
CA ASN A 23 -4.46 7.75 -3.75
C ASN A 23 -3.43 6.89 -3.02
N ILE A 24 -2.34 6.49 -3.70
CA ILE A 24 -1.23 5.76 -3.06
C ILE A 24 -0.62 6.61 -1.96
N LYS A 25 -0.35 7.90 -2.22
CA LYS A 25 0.23 8.78 -1.21
C LYS A 25 -0.68 8.99 -0.01
N ARG A 26 -1.99 9.10 -0.22
CA ARG A 26 -2.98 9.17 0.87
C ARG A 26 -2.97 7.90 1.72
N ALA A 27 -2.89 6.72 1.10
CA ALA A 27 -2.82 5.46 1.84
C ALA A 27 -1.53 5.34 2.66
N ASP A 28 -0.39 5.67 2.06
CA ASP A 28 0.93 5.74 2.72
C ASP A 28 0.90 6.67 3.94
N GLN A 29 0.32 7.85 3.78
CA GLN A 29 0.22 8.85 4.85
C GLN A 29 -0.69 8.41 6.01
N ILE A 30 -1.78 7.69 5.71
CA ILE A 30 -2.64 7.09 6.75
C ILE A 30 -1.89 5.99 7.51
N ALA A 31 -1.14 5.13 6.80
CA ALA A 31 -0.33 4.09 7.44
C ALA A 31 0.72 4.71 8.38
N ALA A 32 1.45 5.72 7.89
CA ALA A 32 2.46 6.44 8.66
C ALA A 32 1.89 7.10 9.93
N TYR A 33 0.70 7.70 9.85
CA TYR A 33 0.03 8.27 11.03
C TYR A 33 -0.20 7.23 12.14
N PHE A 34 -0.69 6.04 11.78
CA PHE A 34 -0.97 5.00 12.77
C PHE A 34 0.30 4.32 13.27
N GLU A 35 1.29 4.09 12.40
CA GLU A 35 2.60 3.59 12.82
C GLU A 35 3.29 4.57 13.78
N ALA A 36 3.21 5.88 13.52
CA ALA A 36 3.78 6.90 14.38
C ALA A 36 3.16 6.88 15.78
N THR A 37 1.84 6.86 15.85
CA THR A 37 1.10 6.92 17.13
C THR A 37 1.09 5.62 17.92
N LEU A 38 1.12 4.46 17.24
CA LEU A 38 1.02 3.15 17.89
C LEU A 38 2.37 2.49 18.15
N LEU A 39 3.38 2.76 17.33
CA LEU A 39 4.65 2.02 17.34
C LEU A 39 5.87 2.90 17.61
N ALA A 40 5.87 4.14 17.12
CA ALA A 40 7.05 5.02 17.21
C ALA A 40 6.99 6.02 18.37
N GLY A 41 5.91 6.03 19.16
CA GLY A 41 5.79 6.86 20.36
C GLY A 41 5.42 8.33 20.10
N PHE A 42 4.95 8.67 18.90
CA PHE A 42 4.48 10.02 18.60
C PHE A 42 3.14 10.27 19.30
N SER A 43 2.93 11.50 19.76
CA SER A 43 1.60 11.96 20.16
C SER A 43 0.68 12.08 18.94
N THR A 44 -0.62 12.12 19.19
CA THR A 44 -1.63 12.36 18.14
C THR A 44 -1.46 13.74 17.51
N ALA A 45 -0.97 14.74 18.26
CA ALA A 45 -0.70 16.07 17.76
C ALA A 45 0.46 16.07 16.76
N GLU A 46 1.61 15.48 17.12
CA GLU A 46 2.77 15.36 16.23
C GLU A 46 2.43 14.55 14.98
N ALA A 47 1.75 13.40 15.14
CA ALA A 47 1.35 12.60 13.99
C ALA A 47 0.37 13.35 13.07
N THR A 48 -0.53 14.17 13.62
CA THR A 48 -1.43 15.02 12.83
C THR A 48 -0.67 16.13 12.11
N GLU A 49 0.37 16.69 12.73
CA GLU A 49 1.22 17.72 12.10
C GLU A 49 2.02 17.15 10.93
N TYR A 50 2.72 16.02 11.14
CA TYR A 50 3.59 15.43 10.12
C TYR A 50 2.84 14.65 9.04
N PHE A 51 1.79 13.92 9.42
CA PHE A 51 1.08 13.00 8.53
C PHE A 51 -0.38 13.41 8.29
N GLY A 52 -0.90 14.44 8.93
CA GLY A 52 -2.30 14.81 8.78
C GLY A 52 -3.25 13.80 9.44
N ARG A 53 -4.49 14.23 9.67
CA ARG A 53 -5.50 13.38 10.32
C ARG A 53 -6.15 12.40 9.33
N PRO A 54 -6.09 11.07 9.56
CA PRO A 54 -6.81 10.11 8.73
C PRO A 54 -8.31 10.39 8.71
N ARG A 55 -8.93 10.36 7.52
CA ARG A 55 -10.39 10.50 7.34
C ARG A 55 -10.97 9.23 6.74
N GLY A 56 -11.98 8.66 7.39
CA GLY A 56 -12.69 7.47 6.91
C GLY A 56 -11.92 6.16 7.08
N PHE A 57 -10.86 6.16 7.88
CA PHE A 57 -10.05 4.99 8.21
C PHE A 57 -9.89 4.91 9.72
N SER A 58 -9.98 3.69 10.24
CA SER A 58 -9.82 3.39 11.66
C SER A 58 -8.75 2.30 11.82
N ALA A 59 -7.96 2.43 12.88
CA ALA A 59 -6.82 1.55 13.16
C ALA A 59 -7.25 0.13 13.51
N ASP A 60 -8.45 -0.03 14.08
CA ASP A 60 -9.06 -1.32 14.47
C ASP A 60 -9.14 -2.34 13.34
N ARG A 61 -9.08 -1.89 12.08
CA ARG A 61 -9.09 -2.77 10.90
C ARG A 61 -7.75 -3.41 10.58
N PHE A 62 -6.68 -3.04 11.28
CA PHE A 62 -5.32 -3.48 10.98
C PHE A 62 -4.61 -4.00 12.24
N ASP A 63 -3.78 -5.03 12.05
CA ASP A 63 -2.86 -5.51 13.06
C ASP A 63 -1.51 -4.79 12.91
N PHE A 64 -1.22 -3.87 13.83
CA PHE A 64 0.03 -3.11 13.88
C PHE A 64 1.13 -3.82 14.69
N THR A 65 0.90 -5.03 15.20
CA THR A 65 1.92 -5.77 15.93
C THR A 65 3.14 -6.02 15.04
N PRO A 66 4.35 -5.58 15.43
CA PRO A 66 5.56 -5.84 14.66
C PRO A 66 5.73 -7.34 14.39
N LYS A 67 5.97 -7.69 13.12
CA LYS A 67 6.12 -9.09 12.69
C LYS A 67 7.57 -9.41 12.39
N SER A 68 7.93 -10.69 12.48
CA SER A 68 9.23 -11.15 12.04
C SER A 68 9.41 -10.91 10.53
N VAL A 69 10.67 -10.78 10.11
CA VAL A 69 11.03 -10.59 8.69
C VAL A 69 10.45 -11.69 7.81
N THR A 70 10.58 -12.95 8.23
CA THR A 70 10.07 -14.11 7.50
C THR A 70 8.56 -14.09 7.33
N TRP A 71 7.84 -13.66 8.37
CA TRP A 71 6.39 -13.51 8.30
C TRP A 71 6.01 -12.40 7.32
N ALA A 72 6.63 -11.22 7.43
CA ALA A 72 6.32 -10.07 6.58
C ALA A 72 6.60 -10.36 5.10
N GLN A 73 7.74 -10.98 4.79
CA GLN A 73 8.08 -11.43 3.44
C GLN A 73 7.04 -12.39 2.87
N THR A 74 6.63 -13.39 3.67
CA THR A 74 5.63 -14.38 3.25
C THR A 74 4.28 -13.73 2.99
N ALA A 75 3.82 -12.85 3.89
CA ALA A 75 2.56 -12.14 3.75
C ALA A 75 2.54 -11.22 2.52
N PHE A 76 3.63 -10.47 2.29
CA PHE A 76 3.78 -9.60 1.12
C PHE A 76 3.70 -10.39 -0.19
N LEU A 77 4.49 -11.46 -0.31
CA LEU A 77 4.50 -12.30 -1.52
C LEU A 77 3.15 -12.99 -1.76
N LYS A 78 2.47 -13.43 -0.69
CA LYS A 78 1.11 -13.97 -0.80
C LYS A 78 0.16 -12.93 -1.38
N ARG A 79 0.16 -11.71 -0.84
CA ARG A 79 -0.72 -10.62 -1.33
C ARG A 79 -0.40 -10.24 -2.77
N PHE A 80 0.88 -10.13 -3.12
CA PHE A 80 1.33 -9.86 -4.48
C PHE A 80 0.80 -10.91 -5.45
N LYS A 81 0.98 -12.21 -5.16
CA LYS A 81 0.48 -13.31 -5.99
C LYS A 81 -1.05 -13.27 -6.16
N THR A 82 -1.79 -12.97 -5.08
CA THR A 82 -3.26 -12.83 -5.16
C THR A 82 -3.68 -11.70 -6.10
N LEU A 83 -2.99 -10.55 -6.07
CA LEU A 83 -3.30 -9.42 -6.95
C LEU A 83 -2.95 -9.72 -8.41
N GLU A 84 -1.81 -10.34 -8.66
CA GLU A 84 -1.39 -10.73 -10.02
C GLU A 84 -2.35 -11.75 -10.64
N ALA A 85 -2.80 -12.75 -9.87
CA ALA A 85 -3.81 -13.70 -10.35
C ALA A 85 -5.10 -12.98 -10.77
N ARG A 86 -5.61 -12.05 -9.96
CA ARG A 86 -6.80 -11.26 -10.29
C ARG A 86 -6.61 -10.41 -11.54
N ARG A 87 -5.43 -9.81 -11.72
CA ARG A 87 -5.09 -8.98 -12.88
C ARG A 87 -5.06 -9.82 -14.16
N GLN A 88 -4.43 -11.01 -14.11
CA GLN A 88 -4.38 -11.94 -15.24
C GLN A 88 -5.78 -12.44 -15.62
N SER A 89 -6.60 -12.81 -14.64
CA SER A 89 -7.99 -13.20 -14.90
C SER A 89 -8.81 -12.07 -15.54
N SER A 90 -8.63 -10.83 -15.08
CA SER A 90 -9.30 -9.65 -15.67
C SER A 90 -8.84 -9.39 -17.11
N PHE A 91 -7.57 -9.64 -17.41
CA PHE A 91 -7.02 -9.49 -18.76
C PHE A 91 -7.60 -10.55 -19.73
N VAL A 92 -7.69 -11.81 -19.30
CA VAL A 92 -8.29 -12.89 -20.10
C VAL A 92 -9.77 -12.63 -20.37
N ALA A 93 -10.52 -12.20 -19.36
CA ALA A 93 -11.94 -11.88 -19.51
C ALA A 93 -12.19 -10.73 -20.51
N ASN A 94 -11.35 -9.69 -20.50
CA ASN A 94 -11.45 -8.57 -21.45
C ASN A 94 -10.95 -8.88 -22.85
N SER A 95 -10.16 -9.95 -23.05
CA SER A 95 -9.63 -10.34 -24.36
C SER A 95 -10.47 -11.39 -25.08
N ALA A 96 -11.44 -11.99 -24.39
CA ALA A 96 -12.35 -13.02 -24.90
C ALA A 96 -13.71 -12.45 -25.39
N ILE A 97 -13.82 -11.13 -25.46
CA ILE A 97 -14.94 -10.34 -26.01
C ILE A 97 -14.42 -9.59 -27.23
#